data_AF-A0A6C1TXK5-F1
#
_entry.id   AF-A0A6C1TXK5-F1
#
_cell.length_a   1.000
_cell.length_b   1.000
_cell.length_c   1.000
_cell.angle_alpha   90.00
_cell.angle_beta   90.00
_cell.angle_gamma   90.00
#
_symmetry.space_group_name_H-M   'P 1'
#
loop_
_entity.id
_entity.type
_entity.pdbx_description
1 polymer ?
#
loop_
_entity_poly.entity_id
_entity_poly.type
_entity_poly.pdbx_seq_one_letter_code
_entity_poly.pdbx_strand_id
1 'polypeptide(L)'
;MHVKKLVAALVVMCLAAAPAHAYQVDPSYSSDRTALAVVRPDESWSGSDNALEERPALSLSKLYLGYWVLYNGTEEDKELVQDMIAVSHDGYAQRLDRKYPEAIDEIAEDFDLTETARYGSWGRTVTSAYDVAKFVTDILWDPRAKPLLDGMIDKPETARDGFEQLFGVADLDNVGGIKSGWSDDRVSQTGSVGFGETDGDVWVVAALTWGDASDNTEDVRAGIIEREDPESQFQLTRESWTPGEPAPVEITKLDLT
;
A
#
# COMPACT_ATOMS: atom_id res chain seq x y z
N MET A 1 8.33 -60.54 37.56
CA MET A 1 8.89 -59.44 36.74
C MET A 1 8.14 -59.40 35.42
N HIS A 2 7.31 -58.38 35.22
CA HIS A 2 6.58 -58.12 33.97
C HIS A 2 6.97 -56.72 33.51
N VAL A 3 7.75 -56.63 32.45
CA VAL A 3 8.06 -55.35 31.81
C VAL A 3 7.10 -55.19 30.64
N LYS A 4 6.05 -54.40 30.83
CA LYS A 4 5.16 -53.95 29.76
C LYS A 4 5.94 -52.95 28.90
N LYS A 5 6.14 -53.26 27.61
CA LYS A 5 6.60 -52.26 26.62
C LYS A 5 5.39 -51.48 26.16
N LEU A 6 5.34 -50.18 26.49
CA LEU A 6 4.43 -49.24 25.83
C LEU A 6 5.03 -48.87 24.47
N VAL A 7 4.24 -49.06 23.40
CA VAL A 7 4.48 -48.44 22.10
C VAL A 7 3.65 -47.17 22.08
N ALA A 8 4.30 -46.01 22.04
CA ALA A 8 3.63 -44.73 21.81
C ALA A 8 3.45 -44.56 20.29
N ALA A 9 2.20 -44.53 19.82
CA ALA A 9 1.87 -44.15 18.46
C ALA A 9 1.93 -42.62 18.35
N LEU A 10 2.82 -42.11 17.50
CA LEU A 10 2.86 -40.70 17.13
C LEU A 10 1.75 -40.47 16.10
N VAL A 11 0.66 -39.80 16.50
CA VAL A 11 -0.37 -39.32 15.58
C VAL A 11 0.09 -37.96 15.07
N VAL A 12 0.53 -37.91 13.80
CA VAL A 12 0.71 -36.65 13.09
C VAL A 12 -0.69 -36.19 12.66
N MET A 13 -1.25 -35.21 13.37
CA MET A 13 -2.42 -34.48 12.88
C MET A 13 -1.94 -33.50 11.80
N CYS A 14 -2.17 -33.83 10.54
CA CYS A 14 -2.13 -32.83 9.47
C CYS A 14 -3.33 -31.89 9.67
N LEU A 15 -3.09 -30.75 10.32
CA LEU A 15 -4.00 -29.61 10.21
C LEU A 15 -3.87 -29.12 8.76
N ALA A 16 -4.91 -29.36 7.95
CA ALA A 16 -5.02 -28.67 6.68
C ALA A 16 -5.16 -27.17 6.98
N ALA A 17 -4.21 -26.36 6.51
CA ALA A 17 -4.38 -24.92 6.52
C ALA A 17 -5.66 -24.59 5.73
N ALA A 18 -6.50 -23.70 6.24
CA ALA A 18 -7.60 -23.15 5.46
C ALA A 18 -7.01 -22.49 4.20
N PRO A 19 -7.68 -22.57 3.04
CA PRO A 19 -7.22 -21.85 1.86
C PRO A 19 -7.20 -20.36 2.21
N ALA A 20 -6.05 -19.70 2.02
CA ALA A 20 -6.01 -18.26 2.16
C ALA A 20 -6.67 -17.65 0.92
N HIS A 21 -7.42 -16.59 1.16
CA HIS A 21 -8.00 -15.79 0.10
C HIS A 21 -7.09 -14.58 -0.13
N ALA A 22 -6.67 -14.35 -1.37
CA ALA A 22 -5.81 -13.23 -1.73
C ALA A 22 -6.49 -12.36 -2.78
N TYR A 23 -6.32 -11.04 -2.65
CA TYR A 23 -6.66 -10.13 -3.74
C TYR A 23 -5.67 -10.29 -4.89
N GLN A 24 -6.18 -10.19 -6.10
CA GLN A 24 -5.39 -10.12 -7.33
C GLN A 24 -6.15 -9.30 -8.38
N VAL A 25 -5.43 -8.81 -9.38
CA VAL A 25 -6.09 -8.26 -10.57
C VAL A 25 -6.74 -9.40 -11.35
N ASP A 26 -8.01 -9.25 -11.72
CA ASP A 26 -8.71 -10.19 -12.58
C ASP A 26 -7.97 -10.29 -13.93
N PRO A 27 -7.51 -11.48 -14.36
CA PRO A 27 -6.82 -11.64 -15.64
C PRO A 27 -7.67 -11.26 -16.87
N SER A 28 -9.00 -11.11 -16.70
CA SER A 28 -9.91 -10.63 -17.73
C SER A 28 -10.16 -9.12 -17.70
N TYR A 29 -9.65 -8.42 -16.68
CA TYR A 29 -9.73 -6.98 -16.60
C TYR A 29 -8.97 -6.33 -17.75
N SER A 30 -9.65 -5.47 -18.50
CA SER A 30 -9.09 -4.77 -19.65
C SER A 30 -9.67 -3.37 -19.70
N SER A 31 -8.87 -2.38 -19.31
CA SER A 31 -9.25 -0.96 -19.36
C SER A 31 -8.00 -0.11 -19.55
N ASP A 32 -7.99 0.71 -20.61
CA ASP A 32 -6.93 1.73 -20.78
C ASP A 32 -7.06 2.85 -19.74
N ARG A 33 -8.28 3.04 -19.18
CA ARG A 33 -8.58 4.12 -18.24
C ARG A 33 -7.87 3.94 -16.91
N THR A 34 -7.78 2.72 -16.38
CA THR A 34 -7.22 2.47 -15.04
C THR A 34 -6.14 1.40 -15.09
N ALA A 35 -4.99 1.73 -14.51
CA ALA A 35 -3.91 0.78 -14.23
C ALA A 35 -4.08 0.24 -12.81
N LEU A 36 -4.04 -1.08 -12.67
CA LEU A 36 -4.21 -1.80 -11.41
C LEU A 36 -2.98 -2.64 -11.11
N ALA A 37 -2.59 -2.70 -9.84
CA ALA A 37 -1.60 -3.65 -9.35
C ALA A 37 -2.00 -4.16 -7.96
N VAL A 38 -1.73 -5.43 -7.70
CA VAL A 38 -1.68 -6.01 -6.36
C VAL A 38 -0.28 -6.53 -6.13
N VAL A 39 0.38 -6.06 -5.07
CA VAL A 39 1.71 -6.53 -4.66
C VAL A 39 1.61 -7.10 -3.26
N ARG A 40 2.34 -8.19 -3.01
CA ARG A 40 2.36 -8.91 -1.74
C ARG A 40 3.78 -8.93 -1.13
N PRO A 41 3.91 -9.16 0.18
CA PRO A 41 5.20 -9.13 0.87
C PRO A 41 6.18 -10.23 0.43
N ASP A 42 5.69 -11.29 -0.21
CA ASP A 42 6.51 -12.33 -0.81
C ASP A 42 7.02 -11.96 -2.22
N GLU A 43 6.91 -10.69 -2.60
CA GLU A 43 7.25 -10.10 -3.90
C GLU A 43 6.38 -10.57 -5.08
N SER A 44 5.43 -11.48 -4.84
CA SER A 44 4.49 -11.87 -5.87
C SER A 44 3.52 -10.73 -6.15
N TRP A 45 3.11 -10.60 -7.41
CA TRP A 45 2.23 -9.53 -7.83
C TRP A 45 1.36 -9.94 -9.02
N SER A 46 0.25 -9.21 -9.18
CA SER A 46 -0.62 -9.26 -10.34
C SER A 46 -0.95 -7.84 -10.79
N GLY A 47 -1.21 -7.65 -12.08
CA GLY A 47 -1.45 -6.32 -12.64
C GLY A 47 -2.30 -6.37 -13.90
N SER A 48 -2.90 -5.23 -14.25
CA SER A 48 -3.48 -5.01 -15.57
C SER A 48 -2.37 -4.84 -16.63
N ASP A 49 -2.72 -4.89 -17.93
CA ASP A 49 -1.75 -4.74 -19.03
C ASP A 49 -0.94 -3.43 -18.98
N ASN A 50 -1.49 -2.39 -18.36
CA ASN A 50 -0.92 -1.07 -18.16
C ASN A 50 -0.42 -0.82 -16.71
N ALA A 51 -0.25 -1.85 -15.88
CA ALA A 51 0.18 -1.72 -14.48
C ALA A 51 1.53 -1.00 -14.29
N LEU A 52 2.41 -1.11 -15.30
CA LEU A 52 3.74 -0.51 -15.37
C LEU A 52 3.76 0.79 -16.21
N GLU A 53 2.62 1.35 -16.59
CA GLU A 53 2.57 2.62 -17.33
C GLU A 53 2.82 3.81 -16.39
N GLU A 54 3.75 4.71 -16.74
CA GLU A 54 3.90 6.00 -16.04
C GLU A 54 2.60 6.81 -16.10
N ARG A 55 2.07 7.14 -14.92
CA ARG A 55 0.88 7.98 -14.73
C ARG A 55 1.14 9.04 -13.66
N PRO A 56 0.39 10.15 -13.64
CA PRO A 56 0.51 11.15 -12.59
C PRO A 56 0.32 10.54 -11.20
N ALA A 57 1.31 10.70 -10.32
CA ALA A 57 1.26 10.20 -8.95
C ALA A 57 0.33 11.03 -8.05
N LEU A 58 0.01 12.27 -8.45
CA LEU A 58 -0.87 13.18 -7.71
C LEU A 58 -0.42 13.29 -6.25
N SER A 59 -1.35 13.22 -5.29
CA SER A 59 -1.03 13.19 -3.87
C SER A 59 -0.44 11.88 -3.35
N LEU A 60 -0.33 10.82 -4.17
CA LEU A 60 0.39 9.60 -3.77
C LEU A 60 1.90 9.86 -3.65
N SER A 61 2.44 10.81 -4.42
CA SER A 61 3.84 11.25 -4.33
C SER A 61 4.28 11.71 -2.93
N LYS A 62 3.32 12.12 -2.08
CA LYS A 62 3.56 12.47 -0.68
C LYS A 62 4.06 11.28 0.14
N LEU A 63 3.78 10.04 -0.29
CA LEU A 63 4.29 8.83 0.35
C LEU A 63 5.82 8.74 0.20
N TYR A 64 6.34 8.89 -1.02
CA TYR A 64 7.78 8.91 -1.30
C TYR A 64 8.47 10.06 -0.53
N LEU A 65 7.95 11.27 -0.65
CA LEU A 65 8.48 12.44 0.05
C LEU A 65 8.45 12.27 1.57
N GLY A 66 7.34 11.77 2.12
CA GLY A 66 7.16 11.56 3.56
C GLY A 66 8.13 10.53 4.12
N TYR A 67 8.29 9.40 3.43
CA TYR A 67 9.23 8.35 3.83
C TYR A 67 10.68 8.83 3.85
N TRP A 68 11.11 9.55 2.81
CA TRP A 68 12.44 10.15 2.78
C TRP A 68 12.66 11.10 3.98
N VAL A 69 11.67 11.95 4.29
CA VAL A 69 11.74 12.89 5.41
C VAL A 69 11.84 12.16 6.75
N LEU A 70 11.19 11.01 6.92
CA LEU A 70 11.29 10.20 8.14
C LEU A 70 12.72 9.70 8.40
N TYR A 71 13.49 9.45 7.34
CA TYR A 71 14.89 9.02 7.45
C TYR A 71 15.87 10.19 7.56
N ASN A 72 15.68 11.24 6.75
CA ASN A 72 16.72 12.24 6.49
C ASN A 72 16.36 13.64 7.00
N GLY A 73 15.08 13.91 7.26
CA GLY A 73 14.59 15.21 7.68
C GLY A 73 14.96 15.58 9.13
N THR A 74 14.79 16.87 9.45
CA THR A 74 14.84 17.34 10.85
C THR A 74 13.62 16.84 11.62
N GLU A 75 13.70 16.74 12.95
CA GLU A 75 12.56 16.33 13.79
C GLU A 75 11.29 17.16 13.52
N GLU A 76 11.43 18.49 13.38
CA GLU A 76 10.33 19.41 13.02
C GLU A 76 9.68 19.10 11.67
N ASP A 77 10.39 18.47 10.75
CA ASP A 77 9.85 18.10 9.44
C ASP A 77 9.20 16.71 9.50
N LYS A 78 9.75 15.78 10.27
CA LYS A 78 9.17 14.45 10.54
C LYS A 78 7.79 14.56 11.19
N GLU A 79 7.63 15.51 12.12
CA GLU A 79 6.35 15.82 12.76
C GLU A 79 5.24 16.22 11.77
N LEU A 80 5.59 16.67 10.55
CA LEU A 80 4.61 17.04 9.52
C LEU A 80 4.10 15.86 8.70
N VAL A 81 4.78 14.71 8.74
CA VAL A 81 4.55 13.61 7.79
C VAL A 81 3.16 13.00 7.98
N GLN A 82 2.77 12.66 9.21
CA GLN A 82 1.47 12.04 9.46
C GLN A 82 0.31 12.91 8.96
N ASP A 83 0.28 14.19 9.33
CA ASP A 83 -0.74 15.13 8.86
C ASP A 83 -0.67 15.36 7.35
N MET A 84 0.53 15.39 6.76
CA MET A 84 0.69 15.50 5.32
C MET A 84 0.01 14.34 4.58
N ILE A 85 0.10 13.13 5.13
CA ILE A 85 -0.51 11.93 4.56
C ILE A 85 -2.02 11.91 4.82
N ALA A 86 -2.46 12.05 6.08
CA ALA A 86 -3.84 11.87 6.50
C ALA A 86 -4.80 12.85 5.81
N VAL A 87 -4.56 14.15 5.95
CA VAL A 87 -5.42 15.19 5.37
C VAL A 87 -4.94 15.65 3.98
N SER A 88 -3.99 14.94 3.38
CA SER A 88 -3.38 15.25 2.09
C SER A 88 -2.86 16.69 2.01
N HIS A 89 -2.10 17.14 3.01
CA HIS A 89 -1.75 18.56 3.17
C HIS A 89 -0.72 19.06 2.13
N ASP A 90 -1.17 19.75 1.08
CA ASP A 90 -0.30 20.31 0.02
C ASP A 90 0.71 21.33 0.51
N GLY A 91 0.35 22.19 1.46
CA GLY A 91 1.30 23.15 2.03
C GLY A 91 2.50 22.49 2.74
N TYR A 92 2.30 21.35 3.42
CA TYR A 92 3.40 20.58 4.02
C TYR A 92 4.22 19.89 2.94
N ALA A 93 3.57 19.24 1.96
CA ALA A 93 4.28 18.67 0.82
C ALA A 93 5.13 19.72 0.07
N GLN A 94 4.58 20.89 -0.20
CA GLN A 94 5.30 21.97 -0.86
C GLN A 94 6.48 22.49 -0.05
N ARG A 95 6.34 22.58 1.28
CA ARG A 95 7.44 22.98 2.17
C ARG A 95 8.56 21.95 2.15
N LEU A 96 8.22 20.67 2.31
CA LEU A 96 9.18 19.57 2.38
C LEU A 96 9.86 19.36 1.02
N ASP A 97 9.12 19.32 -0.07
CA ASP A 97 9.64 19.18 -1.44
C ASP A 97 10.60 20.32 -1.84
N ARG A 98 10.35 21.56 -1.36
CA ARG A 98 11.27 22.68 -1.60
C ARG A 98 12.56 22.54 -0.79
N LYS A 99 12.46 21.98 0.42
CA LYS A 99 13.61 21.81 1.32
C LYS A 99 14.46 20.60 0.89
N TYR A 100 13.84 19.56 0.36
CA TYR A 100 14.43 18.29 -0.04
C TYR A 100 14.00 17.91 -1.48
N PRO A 101 14.46 18.67 -2.50
CA PRO A 101 14.06 18.43 -3.89
C PRO A 101 14.54 17.10 -4.49
N GLU A 102 15.50 16.43 -3.85
CA GLU A 102 16.03 15.11 -4.18
C GLU A 102 15.16 13.95 -3.69
N ALA A 103 14.31 14.20 -2.69
CA ALA A 103 13.70 13.16 -1.87
C ALA A 103 12.95 12.07 -2.67
N ILE A 104 12.14 12.47 -3.64
CA ILE A 104 11.32 11.52 -4.42
C ILE A 104 12.18 10.69 -5.39
N ASP A 105 13.18 11.32 -6.02
CA ASP A 105 14.05 10.63 -6.98
C ASP A 105 14.99 9.65 -6.24
N GLU A 106 15.50 10.02 -5.05
CA GLU A 106 16.29 9.11 -4.21
C GLU A 106 15.45 7.91 -3.73
N ILE A 107 14.18 8.10 -3.37
CA ILE A 107 13.29 6.97 -3.04
C ILE A 107 13.02 6.08 -4.26
N ALA A 108 12.84 6.66 -5.43
CA ALA A 108 12.68 5.86 -6.65
C ALA A 108 13.93 5.01 -6.93
N GLU A 109 15.12 5.56 -6.73
CA GLU A 109 16.39 4.82 -6.84
C GLU A 109 16.55 3.75 -5.74
N ASP A 110 16.31 4.08 -4.48
CA ASP A 110 16.49 3.17 -3.33
C ASP A 110 15.55 1.95 -3.36
N PHE A 111 14.36 2.09 -3.97
CA PHE A 111 13.34 1.05 -4.06
C PHE A 111 13.20 0.45 -5.46
N ASP A 112 14.08 0.78 -6.41
CA ASP A 112 14.03 0.32 -7.81
C ASP A 112 12.67 0.61 -8.50
N LEU A 113 12.09 1.80 -8.26
CA LEU A 113 10.80 2.24 -8.82
C LEU A 113 11.01 2.88 -10.20
N THR A 114 11.10 2.07 -11.25
CA THR A 114 11.59 2.50 -12.57
C THR A 114 10.66 3.48 -13.31
N GLU A 115 9.40 3.54 -12.94
CA GLU A 115 8.37 4.39 -13.56
C GLU A 115 8.03 5.59 -12.65
N THR A 116 8.83 5.83 -11.61
CA THR A 116 8.62 6.87 -10.62
C THR A 116 9.70 7.95 -10.74
N ALA A 117 9.27 9.19 -10.99
CA ALA A 117 10.16 10.34 -11.11
C ALA A 117 9.46 11.63 -10.74
N ARG A 118 10.15 12.53 -10.03
CA ARG A 118 9.59 13.77 -9.47
C ARG A 118 9.18 14.83 -10.51
N TYR A 119 9.91 14.90 -11.62
CA TYR A 119 9.75 15.95 -12.65
C TYR A 119 9.68 17.40 -12.10
N GLY A 120 10.57 17.71 -11.15
CA GLY A 120 10.86 19.07 -10.69
C GLY A 120 10.00 19.61 -9.55
N SER A 121 8.87 18.97 -9.23
CA SER A 121 8.05 19.28 -8.03
C SER A 121 7.19 18.10 -7.65
N TRP A 122 6.93 17.87 -6.36
CA TRP A 122 6.08 16.77 -5.89
C TRP A 122 4.78 16.59 -6.69
N GLY A 123 4.07 17.68 -7.03
CA GLY A 123 2.79 17.62 -7.77
C GLY A 123 2.90 17.26 -9.25
N ARG A 124 4.12 17.16 -9.79
CA ARG A 124 4.42 16.73 -11.17
C ARG A 124 5.00 15.31 -11.23
N THR A 125 5.12 14.66 -10.08
CA THR A 125 5.64 13.31 -9.98
C THR A 125 4.79 12.35 -10.80
N VAL A 126 5.45 11.45 -11.53
CA VAL A 126 4.81 10.27 -12.12
C VAL A 126 5.18 9.02 -11.30
N THR A 127 4.39 7.97 -11.44
CA THR A 127 4.61 6.64 -10.89
C THR A 127 3.80 5.63 -11.70
N SER A 128 4.00 4.33 -11.50
CA SER A 128 3.10 3.30 -12.02
C SER A 128 2.21 2.73 -10.90
N ALA A 129 1.15 2.00 -11.26
CA ALA A 129 0.34 1.31 -10.26
C ALA A 129 1.19 0.26 -9.52
N TYR A 130 2.07 -0.42 -10.23
CA TYR A 130 3.02 -1.36 -9.65
C TYR A 130 4.00 -0.69 -8.67
N ASP A 131 4.65 0.40 -9.08
CA ASP A 131 5.68 1.07 -8.27
C ASP A 131 5.12 1.54 -6.92
N VAL A 132 3.96 2.18 -6.92
CA VAL A 132 3.37 2.68 -5.67
C VAL A 132 2.88 1.54 -4.77
N ALA A 133 2.37 0.45 -5.33
CA ALA A 133 1.99 -0.74 -4.56
C ALA A 133 3.23 -1.45 -3.99
N LYS A 134 4.30 -1.60 -4.78
CA LYS A 134 5.58 -2.15 -4.35
C LYS A 134 6.18 -1.32 -3.23
N PHE A 135 6.26 -0.01 -3.41
CA PHE A 135 6.79 0.90 -2.39
C PHE A 135 6.03 0.77 -1.07
N VAL A 136 4.70 0.81 -1.10
CA VAL A 136 3.90 0.66 0.13
C VAL A 136 4.12 -0.71 0.75
N THR A 137 4.21 -1.78 -0.05
CA THR A 137 4.52 -3.15 0.43
C THR A 137 5.86 -3.20 1.17
N ASP A 138 6.90 -2.62 0.59
CA ASP A 138 8.27 -2.67 1.11
C ASP A 138 8.42 -1.93 2.46
N ILE A 139 7.56 -0.94 2.74
CA ILE A 139 7.63 -0.13 3.97
C ILE A 139 6.70 -0.57 5.09
N LEU A 140 5.79 -1.54 4.88
CA LEU A 140 4.76 -1.94 5.86
C LEU A 140 5.36 -2.34 7.23
N TRP A 141 6.56 -2.91 7.23
CA TRP A 141 7.25 -3.37 8.44
C TRP A 141 8.38 -2.46 8.90
N ASP A 142 8.63 -1.33 8.23
CA ASP A 142 9.64 -0.39 8.69
C ASP A 142 9.09 0.43 9.88
N PRO A 143 9.69 0.32 11.08
CA PRO A 143 9.25 1.10 12.23
C PRO A 143 9.41 2.61 12.04
N ARG A 144 10.29 3.08 11.14
CA ARG A 144 10.43 4.52 10.85
C ARG A 144 9.30 5.03 9.98
N ALA A 145 8.71 4.18 9.13
CA ALA A 145 7.52 4.50 8.34
C ALA A 145 6.25 4.70 9.17
N LYS A 146 6.27 4.39 10.48
CA LYS A 146 5.07 4.44 11.34
C LYS A 146 4.25 5.74 11.19
N PRO A 147 4.81 6.97 11.23
CA PRO A 147 3.99 8.18 11.07
C PRO A 147 3.33 8.30 9.69
N LEU A 148 3.96 7.77 8.64
CA LEU A 148 3.37 7.72 7.29
C LEU A 148 2.22 6.70 7.26
N LEU A 149 2.43 5.50 7.81
CA LEU A 149 1.41 4.44 7.85
C LEU A 149 0.23 4.84 8.74
N ASP A 150 0.49 5.44 9.91
CA ASP A 150 -0.54 6.02 10.79
C ASP A 150 -1.36 7.07 10.04
N GLY A 151 -0.72 7.88 9.18
CA GLY A 151 -1.45 8.84 8.35
C GLY A 151 -2.37 8.19 7.31
N MET A 152 -2.02 6.99 6.81
CA MET A 152 -2.88 6.22 5.91
C MET A 152 -4.03 5.54 6.66
N ILE A 153 -3.79 5.14 7.91
CA ILE A 153 -4.79 4.52 8.82
C ILE A 153 -5.78 5.58 9.31
N ASP A 154 -5.30 6.67 9.90
CA ASP A 154 -6.10 7.74 10.53
C ASP A 154 -6.70 8.73 9.52
N LYS A 155 -6.76 8.34 8.25
CA LYS A 155 -7.23 9.19 7.16
C LYS A 155 -8.71 9.57 7.36
N PRO A 156 -9.06 10.86 7.40
CA PRO A 156 -10.46 11.28 7.44
C PRO A 156 -11.15 11.15 6.07
N GLU A 157 -12.47 11.05 6.10
CA GLU A 157 -13.34 10.99 4.91
C GLU A 157 -13.03 12.12 3.93
N THR A 158 -12.87 13.34 4.43
CA THR A 158 -12.61 14.53 3.62
C THR A 158 -11.20 15.08 3.87
N ALA A 159 -10.49 15.43 2.79
CA ALA A 159 -9.19 16.07 2.83
C ALA A 159 -9.26 17.53 3.31
N ARG A 160 -8.09 18.12 3.54
CA ARG A 160 -7.98 19.53 3.95
C ARG A 160 -8.62 20.51 2.96
N ASP A 161 -8.63 20.19 1.67
CA ASP A 161 -9.22 21.01 0.60
C ASP A 161 -10.72 20.72 0.36
N GLY A 162 -11.33 19.86 1.19
CA GLY A 162 -12.74 19.49 1.08
C GLY A 162 -13.02 18.39 0.04
N PHE A 163 -12.01 17.69 -0.50
CA PHE A 163 -12.25 16.57 -1.41
C PHE A 163 -12.46 15.25 -0.67
N GLU A 164 -13.41 14.43 -1.15
CA GLU A 164 -13.66 13.08 -0.61
C GLU A 164 -12.47 12.17 -0.90
N GLN A 165 -12.01 11.46 0.12
CA GLN A 165 -10.80 10.69 0.03
C GLN A 165 -11.01 9.17 0.03
N LEU A 166 -12.20 8.71 0.44
CA LEU A 166 -12.52 7.28 0.50
C LEU A 166 -13.17 6.86 -0.82
N PHE A 167 -12.33 6.48 -1.78
CA PHE A 167 -12.72 5.96 -3.09
C PHE A 167 -11.71 4.90 -3.54
N GLY A 168 -12.03 4.17 -4.61
CA GLY A 168 -11.10 3.20 -5.20
C GLY A 168 -10.85 2.03 -4.27
N VAL A 169 -9.58 1.81 -3.95
CA VAL A 169 -9.12 0.75 -3.04
C VAL A 169 -9.78 0.83 -1.66
N ALA A 170 -10.25 2.01 -1.22
CA ALA A 170 -10.97 2.15 0.05
C ALA A 170 -12.30 1.39 0.10
N ASP A 171 -12.82 0.95 -1.04
CA ASP A 171 -14.07 0.19 -1.16
C ASP A 171 -13.87 -1.33 -1.09
N LEU A 172 -12.61 -1.81 -1.03
CA LEU A 172 -12.31 -3.22 -0.79
C LEU A 172 -12.61 -3.61 0.66
N ASP A 173 -12.81 -4.90 0.90
CA ASP A 173 -13.00 -5.42 2.25
C ASP A 173 -11.66 -5.47 3.01
N ASN A 174 -11.72 -5.28 4.33
CA ASN A 174 -10.57 -5.36 5.25
C ASN A 174 -9.39 -4.41 4.91
N VAL A 175 -9.67 -3.23 4.36
CA VAL A 175 -8.67 -2.16 4.21
C VAL A 175 -8.18 -1.71 5.58
N GLY A 176 -6.87 -1.75 5.79
CA GLY A 176 -6.19 -1.27 7.00
C GLY A 176 -5.71 0.18 6.90
N GLY A 177 -5.37 0.65 5.70
CA GLY A 177 -4.97 2.04 5.47
C GLY A 177 -4.96 2.39 3.99
N ILE A 178 -5.11 3.67 3.68
CA ILE A 178 -5.27 4.17 2.31
C ILE A 178 -4.59 5.53 2.10
N LYS A 179 -4.04 5.76 0.91
CA LYS A 179 -3.75 7.08 0.37
C LYS A 179 -4.45 7.27 -0.97
N SER A 180 -4.97 8.47 -1.17
CA SER A 180 -5.65 8.86 -2.41
C SER A 180 -5.07 10.15 -2.96
N GLY A 181 -5.19 10.34 -4.26
CA GLY A 181 -4.78 11.54 -4.99
C GLY A 181 -5.77 11.87 -6.10
N TRP A 182 -5.87 13.16 -6.43
CA TRP A 182 -6.77 13.70 -7.43
C TRP A 182 -6.10 14.88 -8.13
N SER A 183 -6.48 15.13 -9.38
CA SER A 183 -6.16 16.35 -10.10
C SER A 183 -6.88 17.57 -9.51
N ASP A 184 -6.36 18.78 -9.77
CA ASP A 184 -6.98 20.03 -9.31
C ASP A 184 -8.42 20.22 -9.84
N ASP A 185 -8.71 19.72 -11.05
CA ASP A 185 -10.05 19.73 -11.63
C ASP A 185 -10.99 18.66 -11.06
N ARG A 186 -10.46 17.76 -10.23
CA ARG A 186 -11.15 16.68 -9.50
C ARG A 186 -11.80 15.61 -10.38
N VAL A 187 -11.58 15.65 -11.70
CA VAL A 187 -12.28 14.78 -12.65
C VAL A 187 -11.39 14.17 -13.71
N SER A 188 -10.21 14.74 -13.99
CA SER A 188 -9.36 14.20 -15.07
C SER A 188 -8.49 13.04 -14.63
N GLN A 189 -8.02 13.03 -13.38
CA GLN A 189 -7.15 12.00 -12.84
C GLN A 189 -7.43 11.75 -11.37
N THR A 190 -7.39 10.47 -10.98
CA THR A 190 -7.42 10.04 -9.58
C THR A 190 -6.49 8.85 -9.38
N GLY A 191 -6.07 8.65 -8.14
CA GLY A 191 -5.27 7.49 -7.74
C GLY A 191 -5.61 7.07 -6.32
N SER A 192 -5.57 5.78 -6.06
CA SER A 192 -5.74 5.20 -4.74
C SER A 192 -4.73 4.06 -4.54
N VAL A 193 -4.11 4.01 -3.36
CA VAL A 193 -3.26 2.89 -2.93
C VAL A 193 -3.57 2.58 -1.49
N GLY A 194 -3.78 1.31 -1.17
CA GLY A 194 -4.13 0.88 0.17
C GLY A 194 -3.58 -0.49 0.48
N PHE A 195 -3.47 -0.77 1.76
CA PHE A 195 -3.07 -2.06 2.29
C PHE A 195 -4.15 -2.62 3.21
N GLY A 196 -4.15 -3.92 3.38
CA GLY A 196 -5.06 -4.60 4.28
C GLY A 196 -4.67 -6.06 4.48
N GLU A 197 -5.53 -6.78 5.17
CA GLU A 197 -5.31 -8.18 5.51
C GLU A 197 -6.56 -8.99 5.22
N THR A 198 -6.39 -10.15 4.58
CA THR A 198 -7.40 -11.21 4.50
C THR A 198 -7.03 -12.33 5.48
N ASP A 199 -7.74 -13.46 5.46
CA ASP A 199 -7.43 -14.61 6.32
C ASP A 199 -6.04 -15.21 5.97
N GLY A 200 -5.00 -14.66 6.60
CA GLY A 200 -3.61 -15.14 6.55
C GLY A 200 -2.69 -14.44 5.54
N ASP A 201 -3.17 -13.44 4.78
CA ASP A 201 -2.36 -12.74 3.78
C ASP A 201 -2.46 -11.21 3.93
N VAL A 202 -1.36 -10.52 3.64
CA VAL A 202 -1.27 -9.06 3.63
C VAL A 202 -1.17 -8.64 2.17
N TRP A 203 -1.99 -7.66 1.78
CA TRP A 203 -2.03 -7.19 0.41
C TRP A 203 -1.83 -5.68 0.34
N VAL A 204 -1.28 -5.23 -0.79
CA VAL A 204 -1.28 -3.83 -1.19
C VAL A 204 -1.87 -3.73 -2.59
N VAL A 205 -2.91 -2.93 -2.74
CA VAL A 205 -3.57 -2.66 -4.03
C VAL A 205 -3.37 -1.21 -4.40
N ALA A 206 -3.05 -0.95 -5.66
CA ALA A 206 -3.01 0.39 -6.24
C ALA A 206 -3.86 0.49 -7.51
N ALA A 207 -4.48 1.65 -7.71
CA ALA A 207 -5.25 2.01 -8.88
C ALA A 207 -4.93 3.44 -9.32
N LEU A 208 -4.44 3.62 -10.54
CA LEU A 208 -4.20 4.94 -11.15
C LEU A 208 -5.14 5.13 -12.35
N THR A 209 -5.99 6.14 -12.29
CA THR A 209 -7.14 6.29 -13.20
C THR A 209 -7.11 7.63 -13.93
N TRP A 210 -7.26 7.59 -15.26
CA TRP A 210 -7.60 8.74 -16.09
C TRP A 210 -9.11 9.02 -15.99
N GLY A 211 -9.54 9.54 -14.85
CA GLY A 211 -10.95 9.78 -14.55
C GLY A 211 -11.15 10.23 -13.11
N ASP A 212 -12.41 10.36 -12.72
CA ASP A 212 -12.79 10.83 -11.39
C ASP A 212 -12.77 9.71 -10.34
N ALA A 213 -13.15 10.04 -9.10
CA ALA A 213 -13.18 9.09 -8.00
C ALA A 213 -14.20 7.95 -8.22
N SER A 214 -15.29 8.19 -8.97
CA SER A 214 -16.26 7.17 -9.34
C SER A 214 -15.65 6.19 -10.34
N ASP A 215 -14.99 6.70 -11.39
CA ASP A 215 -14.27 5.86 -12.36
C ASP A 215 -13.24 4.96 -11.65
N ASN A 216 -12.45 5.51 -10.73
CA ASN A 216 -11.46 4.75 -9.96
C ASN A 216 -12.12 3.66 -9.11
N THR A 217 -13.24 3.96 -8.45
CA THR A 217 -13.98 2.99 -7.63
C THR A 217 -14.62 1.88 -8.48
N GLU A 218 -15.26 2.24 -9.58
CA GLU A 218 -15.87 1.29 -10.51
C GLU A 218 -14.83 0.34 -11.10
N ASP A 219 -13.68 0.87 -11.50
CA ASP A 219 -12.60 0.08 -12.08
C ASP A 219 -11.91 -0.83 -11.05
N VAL A 220 -11.73 -0.37 -9.81
CA VAL A 220 -11.25 -1.24 -8.71
C VAL A 220 -12.23 -2.39 -8.45
N ARG A 221 -13.53 -2.12 -8.33
CA ARG A 221 -14.55 -3.17 -8.15
C ARG A 221 -14.61 -4.17 -9.28
N ALA A 222 -14.40 -3.70 -10.51
CA ALA A 222 -14.41 -4.55 -11.70
C ALA A 222 -13.13 -5.35 -11.88
N GLY A 223 -12.00 -4.81 -11.43
CA GLY A 223 -10.67 -5.36 -11.72
C GLY A 223 -9.97 -6.07 -10.58
N ILE A 224 -10.39 -5.89 -9.32
CA ILE A 224 -9.83 -6.59 -8.17
C ILE A 224 -10.78 -7.69 -7.72
N ILE A 225 -10.24 -8.90 -7.62
CA ILE A 225 -10.99 -10.09 -7.21
C ILE A 225 -10.28 -10.78 -6.06
N GLU A 226 -11.06 -11.38 -5.17
CA GLU A 226 -10.56 -12.29 -4.15
C GLU A 226 -10.60 -13.73 -4.68
N ARG A 227 -9.49 -14.45 -4.65
CA ARG A 227 -9.45 -15.89 -4.99
C ARG A 227 -8.76 -16.70 -3.92
N GLU A 228 -9.16 -17.96 -3.79
CA GLU A 228 -8.37 -18.95 -3.05
C GLU A 228 -7.01 -19.05 -3.71
N ASP A 229 -5.95 -18.79 -2.94
CA ASP A 229 -4.58 -19.00 -3.37
C ASP A 229 -4.12 -20.39 -2.90
N PRO A 230 -4.03 -21.40 -3.80
CA PRO A 230 -3.56 -22.72 -3.44
C PRO A 230 -2.05 -22.77 -3.13
N GLU A 231 -1.29 -21.72 -3.46
CA GLU A 231 0.13 -21.57 -3.14
C GLU A 231 0.38 -20.73 -1.88
N SER A 232 -0.67 -20.15 -1.29
CA SER A 232 -0.60 -19.51 0.03
C SER A 232 -0.41 -20.57 1.12
N GLN A 233 0.81 -21.11 1.20
CA GLN A 233 1.30 -21.87 2.34
C GLN A 233 1.88 -20.96 3.42
N PHE A 234 1.76 -19.63 3.27
CA PHE A 234 2.20 -18.68 4.27
C PHE A 234 1.15 -18.52 5.36
N GLN A 235 1.12 -19.46 6.30
CA GLN A 235 0.86 -19.07 7.68
C GLN A 235 2.01 -18.15 8.08
N LEU A 236 1.73 -16.95 8.58
CA LEU A 236 2.73 -16.07 9.19
C LEU A 236 3.52 -16.83 10.27
N THR A 237 4.60 -17.51 9.90
CA THR A 237 5.62 -18.05 10.79
C THR A 237 6.91 -17.30 10.54
N ARG A 238 6.93 -16.06 11.06
CA ARG A 238 7.92 -15.46 11.98
C ARG A 238 9.33 -16.09 12.10
N GLU A 239 9.98 -16.52 11.02
CA GLU A 239 11.33 -17.11 11.11
C GLU A 239 12.29 -16.63 10.01
N SER A 240 12.55 -15.33 9.96
CA SER A 240 13.83 -14.80 9.44
C SER A 240 14.24 -13.47 10.09
N TRP A 241 13.73 -13.16 11.29
CA TRP A 241 14.15 -12.00 12.05
C TRP A 241 15.37 -12.31 12.93
N THR A 242 16.37 -11.43 12.90
CA THR A 242 17.58 -11.50 13.74
C THR A 242 17.54 -10.40 14.81
N PRO A 243 18.01 -10.62 16.05
CA PRO A 243 17.72 -9.75 17.19
C PRO A 243 18.18 -8.28 17.07
N GLY A 244 17.23 -7.34 17.18
CA GLY A 244 17.49 -5.89 17.30
C GLY A 244 16.32 -4.93 17.01
N GLU A 245 15.27 -5.36 16.33
CA GLU A 245 14.14 -4.50 15.92
C GLU A 245 12.94 -4.56 16.88
N PRO A 246 12.17 -3.45 17.04
CA PRO A 246 10.85 -3.50 17.66
C PRO A 246 9.88 -4.33 16.80
N ALA A 247 8.88 -4.95 17.45
CA ALA A 247 7.87 -5.77 16.78
C ALA A 247 7.10 -4.98 15.69
N PRO A 248 6.51 -5.66 14.68
CA PRO A 248 5.66 -5.03 13.67
C PRO A 248 4.62 -4.12 14.30
N VAL A 249 4.27 -3.03 13.60
CA VAL A 249 3.06 -2.26 13.91
C VAL A 249 1.89 -3.24 13.81
N GLU A 250 1.12 -3.36 14.89
CA GLU A 250 -0.06 -4.20 14.92
C GLU A 250 -1.12 -3.56 13.99
N ILE A 251 -1.34 -4.16 12.82
CA ILE A 251 -2.40 -3.72 11.89
C ILE A 251 -3.74 -4.00 12.60
N THR A 252 -4.28 -2.96 13.22
CA THR A 252 -5.55 -3.06 13.93
C THR A 252 -6.64 -2.66 12.94
N LYS A 253 -7.69 -3.48 12.78
CA LYS A 253 -8.83 -3.18 11.91
C LYS A 253 -9.37 -1.76 12.19
N LEU A 254 -9.58 -0.97 11.15
CA LEU A 254 -10.29 0.30 11.24
C LEU A 254 -11.72 0.06 11.72
N ASP A 255 -12.06 0.61 12.89
CA ASP A 255 -13.42 0.56 13.43
C ASP A 255 -14.19 1.77 12.87
N LEU A 256 -14.88 1.56 11.74
CA LEU A 256 -15.77 2.55 11.17
C LEU A 256 -17.07 2.57 11.98
N THR A 257 -17.12 3.37 13.04
CA THR A 257 -18.36 3.70 13.78
C THR A 257 -19.02 4.94 13.24
#